data_AF-A0A7C7G5R3-F1
#
_entry.id   AF-A0A7C7G5R3-F1
#
_cell.length_a   1.000
_cell.length_b   1.000
_cell.length_c   1.000
_cell.angle_alpha   90.00
_cell.angle_beta   90.00
_cell.angle_gamma   90.00
#
_symmetry.space_group_name_H-M   'P 1'
#
loop_
_entity.id
_entity.type
_entity.pdbx_description
1 polymer ?
#
loop_
_entity_poly.entity_id
_entity_poly.type
_entity_poly.pdbx_seq_one_letter_code
_entity_poly.pdbx_strand_id
1 'polypeptide(L)'
;MLKVKELGYKTLDLLESKNFDDYGLMLDDYWKLKKEFSPDMSFSLADTIYTELKVKFGVLGGKIIGAGGGGFLMVYANKKHREIENYMASHNIIRLNYLPDFHGSTILGDFTSSNQRQLSHL
;
A
#
# COMPACT_ATOMS: atom_id res chain seq x y z
N MET A 1 -11.35 1.30 -18.10
CA MET A 1 -11.82 0.25 -17.16
C MET A 1 -11.15 -1.12 -17.38
N LEU A 2 -10.95 -1.57 -18.63
CA LEU A 2 -10.29 -2.86 -18.94
C LEU A 2 -8.83 -2.95 -18.44
N LYS A 3 -8.03 -1.90 -18.63
CA LYS A 3 -6.60 -1.86 -18.28
C LYS A 3 -6.30 -2.09 -16.80
N VAL A 4 -7.14 -1.59 -15.89
CA VAL A 4 -6.95 -1.77 -14.43
C VAL A 4 -7.21 -3.22 -14.01
N LYS A 5 -8.21 -3.86 -14.62
CA LYS A 5 -8.56 -5.27 -14.36
C LYS A 5 -7.46 -6.21 -14.85
N GLU A 6 -6.94 -5.98 -16.06
CA GLU A 6 -5.82 -6.75 -16.63
C GLU A 6 -4.56 -6.66 -15.79
N LEU A 7 -4.19 -5.45 -15.34
CA LEU A 7 -3.05 -5.28 -14.44
C LEU A 7 -3.27 -5.96 -13.08
N GLY A 8 -4.53 -6.09 -12.64
CA GLY A 8 -4.89 -6.87 -11.46
C GLY A 8 -4.57 -8.36 -11.60
N TYR A 9 -4.94 -8.99 -12.72
CA TYR A 9 -4.57 -10.39 -12.99
C TYR A 9 -3.06 -10.56 -13.13
N LYS A 10 -2.40 -9.64 -13.85
CA LYS A 10 -0.93 -9.65 -13.96
C LYS A 10 -0.25 -9.54 -12.59
N THR A 11 -0.81 -8.77 -11.67
CA THR A 11 -0.33 -8.69 -10.29
C THR A 11 -0.36 -10.06 -9.61
N LEU A 12 -1.48 -10.77 -9.73
CA LEU A 12 -1.63 -12.11 -9.15
C LEU A 12 -0.55 -13.06 -9.70
N ASP A 13 -0.44 -13.13 -11.03
CA ASP A 13 0.51 -14.03 -11.70
C ASP A 13 1.98 -13.76 -11.27
N LEU A 14 2.36 -12.49 -11.16
CA LEU A 14 3.71 -12.09 -10.76
C LEU A 14 4.01 -12.43 -9.29
N LEU A 15 3.02 -12.26 -8.40
CA LEU A 15 3.19 -12.57 -6.99
C LEU A 15 3.22 -14.08 -6.74
N GLU A 16 2.36 -14.87 -7.41
CA GLU A 16 2.36 -16.33 -7.30
C GLU A 16 3.63 -16.98 -7.85
N SER A 17 4.17 -16.42 -8.94
CA SER A 17 5.45 -16.85 -9.53
C SER A 17 6.69 -16.34 -8.78
N LYS A 18 6.51 -15.57 -7.70
CA LYS A 18 7.60 -14.93 -6.91
C LYS A 18 8.48 -13.99 -7.75
N ASN A 19 7.92 -13.44 -8.83
CA ASN A 19 8.62 -12.50 -9.69
C ASN A 19 8.41 -11.05 -9.19
N PHE A 20 9.02 -10.76 -8.05
CA PHE A 20 8.81 -9.52 -7.31
C PHE A 20 9.43 -8.30 -8.00
N ASP A 21 10.51 -8.47 -8.76
CA ASP A 21 11.14 -7.36 -9.48
C ASP A 21 10.25 -6.88 -10.64
N ASP A 22 9.65 -7.80 -11.39
CA ASP A 22 8.67 -7.45 -12.42
C ASP A 22 7.38 -6.90 -11.81
N TYR A 23 6.97 -7.36 -10.63
CA TYR A 23 5.91 -6.71 -9.85
C TYR A 23 6.28 -5.27 -9.52
N GLY A 24 7.51 -5.02 -9.08
CA GLY A 24 8.07 -3.69 -8.87
C GLY A 24 7.99 -2.82 -10.12
N LEU A 25 8.45 -3.31 -11.27
CA LEU A 25 8.36 -2.58 -12.54
C LEU A 25 6.92 -2.27 -12.95
N MET A 26 6.00 -3.20 -12.73
CA MET A 26 4.58 -2.96 -12.98
C MET A 26 3.99 -1.90 -12.05
N LEU A 27 4.44 -1.79 -10.79
CA LEU A 27 4.05 -0.70 -9.90
C LEU A 27 4.48 0.68 -10.45
N ASP A 28 5.63 0.77 -11.12
CA ASP A 28 6.04 2.01 -11.79
C ASP A 28 5.09 2.41 -12.91
N ASP A 29 4.58 1.44 -13.67
CA ASP A 29 3.59 1.70 -14.71
C ASP A 29 2.27 2.20 -14.12
N TYR A 30 1.84 1.64 -12.98
CA TYR A 30 0.71 2.18 -12.22
C TYR A 30 0.95 3.61 -11.74
N TRP A 31 2.15 3.92 -11.28
CA TRP A 31 2.52 5.27 -10.84
C TRP A 31 2.42 6.29 -11.99
N LYS A 32 2.99 5.96 -13.15
CA LYS A 32 2.93 6.79 -14.36
C LYS A 32 1.48 7.07 -14.77
N LEU A 33 0.65 6.03 -14.82
CA LEU A 33 -0.77 6.17 -15.10
C LEU A 33 -1.45 7.08 -14.08
N LYS A 34 -1.16 6.93 -12.79
CA LYS A 34 -1.75 7.79 -11.74
C LYS A 34 -1.35 9.26 -11.93
N LYS A 35 -0.13 9.57 -12.39
CA LYS A 35 0.28 10.96 -12.68
C LYS A 35 -0.60 11.61 -13.74
N GLU A 36 -0.93 10.88 -14.79
CA GLU A 36 -1.73 11.40 -15.92
C GLU A 36 -3.14 11.83 -15.46
N PHE A 37 -3.66 11.23 -14.39
CA PHE A 37 -5.03 11.45 -13.93
C PHE A 37 -5.14 12.25 -12.61
N SER A 38 -4.05 12.71 -11.98
CA SER A 38 -4.12 13.36 -10.65
C SER A 38 -3.03 14.41 -10.42
N PRO A 39 -3.29 15.69 -10.79
CA PRO A 39 -2.32 16.79 -10.66
C PRO A 39 -2.28 17.47 -9.26
N ASP A 40 -2.83 16.85 -8.21
CA ASP A 40 -3.00 17.49 -6.90
C ASP A 40 -1.68 17.75 -6.15
N MET A 41 -1.65 18.75 -5.26
CA MET A 41 -0.46 19.14 -4.49
C MET A 41 0.11 18.00 -3.63
N SER A 42 -0.73 17.18 -2.99
CA SER A 42 -0.23 16.02 -2.20
C SER A 42 0.48 14.99 -3.09
N PHE A 43 0.09 14.90 -4.36
CA PHE A 43 0.72 14.01 -5.33
C PHE A 43 2.11 14.52 -5.73
N SER A 44 2.32 15.84 -5.81
CA SER A 44 3.60 16.41 -6.25
C SER A 44 4.75 16.14 -5.27
N LEU A 45 4.50 16.18 -3.96
CA LEU A 45 5.50 15.80 -2.96
C LEU A 45 5.86 14.31 -3.06
N ALA A 46 4.84 13.44 -3.15
CA ALA A 46 5.05 12.01 -3.29
C ALA A 46 5.81 11.66 -4.57
N ASP A 47 5.51 12.33 -5.70
CA ASP A 47 6.20 12.13 -6.98
C ASP A 47 7.66 12.59 -6.94
N THR A 48 7.95 13.68 -6.23
CA THR A 48 9.33 14.17 -6.02
C THR A 48 10.14 13.13 -5.26
N ILE A 49 9.66 12.70 -4.10
CA ILE A 49 10.35 11.68 -3.27
C ILE A 49 10.49 10.38 -4.06
N TYR A 50 9.44 9.93 -4.73
CA TYR A 50 9.48 8.72 -5.54
C TYR A 50 10.56 8.79 -6.63
N THR A 51 10.64 9.90 -7.37
CA THR A 51 11.64 10.11 -8.41
C THR A 51 13.07 10.06 -7.86
N GLU A 52 13.31 10.72 -6.73
CA GLU A 52 14.61 10.68 -6.06
C GLU A 52 14.97 9.28 -5.57
N LEU A 53 13.98 8.54 -5.06
CA LEU A 53 14.17 7.16 -4.63
C LEU A 53 14.60 6.25 -5.78
N LYS A 54 13.99 6.40 -6.97
CA LYS A 54 14.39 5.67 -8.18
C LYS A 54 15.83 5.99 -8.58
N VAL A 55 16.17 7.28 -8.67
CA VAL A 55 17.48 7.75 -9.14
C VAL A 55 18.61 7.40 -8.17
N LYS A 56 18.41 7.62 -6.88
CA LYS A 56 19.48 7.48 -5.85
C LYS A 56 19.63 6.04 -5.36
N PHE A 57 18.53 5.30 -5.22
CA PHE A 57 18.54 3.98 -4.58
C PHE A 57 18.11 2.84 -5.50
N GLY A 58 17.62 3.12 -6.71
CA GLY A 58 17.17 2.08 -7.64
C GLY A 58 15.86 1.42 -7.21
N VAL A 59 14.95 2.19 -6.59
CA VAL A 59 13.55 1.76 -6.41
C VAL A 59 12.97 1.41 -7.79
N LEU A 60 12.37 0.22 -7.92
CA LEU A 60 11.82 -0.22 -9.21
C LEU A 60 10.43 0.36 -9.45
N GLY A 61 9.59 0.42 -8.41
CA GLY A 61 8.24 0.94 -8.51
C GLY A 61 7.62 1.34 -7.17
N GLY A 62 6.44 1.96 -7.22
CA GLY A 62 5.74 2.40 -6.03
C GLY A 62 4.25 2.62 -6.26
N LYS A 63 3.52 2.85 -5.17
CA LYS A 63 2.09 3.11 -5.17
C LYS A 63 1.70 3.97 -3.99
N ILE A 64 0.81 4.94 -4.22
CA ILE A 64 0.12 5.66 -3.16
C ILE A 64 -1.09 4.81 -2.74
N ILE A 65 -1.17 4.49 -1.46
CA ILE A 65 -2.25 3.71 -0.86
C ILE A 65 -3.08 4.65 0.02
N GLY A 66 -4.37 4.76 -0.29
CA GLY A 66 -5.32 5.62 0.42
C GLY A 66 -6.34 6.27 -0.51
N ALA A 67 -7.30 7.00 0.06
CA ALA A 67 -8.44 7.61 -0.65
C ALA A 67 -8.09 8.84 -1.53
N GLY A 68 -6.80 9.14 -1.76
CA GLY A 68 -6.36 10.09 -2.79
C GLY A 68 -5.90 11.48 -2.34
N GLY A 69 -6.05 11.86 -1.06
CA GLY A 69 -5.59 13.17 -0.55
C GLY A 69 -4.33 13.16 0.33
N GLY A 70 -3.85 11.96 0.67
CA GLY A 70 -2.81 11.67 1.67
C GLY A 70 -2.93 10.20 2.10
N GLY A 71 -1.88 9.63 2.70
CA GLY A 71 -1.88 8.23 3.13
C GLY A 71 -0.48 7.63 3.16
N PHE A 72 -0.33 6.42 2.59
CA PHE A 72 0.91 5.66 2.63
C PHE A 72 1.59 5.65 1.26
N LEU A 73 2.90 5.90 1.25
CA LEU A 73 3.75 5.66 0.10
C LEU A 73 4.36 4.26 0.22
N MET A 74 3.95 3.35 -0.64
CA MET A 74 4.58 2.05 -0.79
C MET A 74 5.60 2.11 -1.92
N VAL A 75 6.82 1.64 -1.67
CA VAL A 75 7.87 1.50 -2.68
C VAL A 75 8.43 0.08 -2.67
N TYR A 76 8.82 -0.41 -3.83
CA TYR A 76 9.48 -1.69 -4.01
C TYR A 76 10.95 -1.46 -4.40
N ALA A 77 11.85 -2.06 -3.62
CA ALA A 77 13.27 -2.15 -3.93
C ALA A 77 13.79 -3.53 -3.54
N ASN A 78 14.66 -4.11 -4.37
CA ASN A 78 15.31 -5.39 -4.09
C ASN A 78 16.62 -5.24 -3.29
N LYS A 79 17.06 -4.00 -3.03
CA LYS A 79 18.30 -3.66 -2.32
C LYS A 79 18.19 -2.30 -1.62
N LYS A 80 19.20 -1.96 -0.83
CA LYS A 80 19.37 -0.64 -0.19
C LYS A 80 18.22 -0.23 0.75
N HIS A 81 17.54 -1.18 1.38
CA HIS A 81 16.37 -0.93 2.23
C HIS A 81 16.67 0.08 3.35
N ARG A 82 17.80 -0.08 4.05
CA ARG A 82 18.20 0.83 5.14
C ARG A 82 18.50 2.25 4.66
N GLU A 83 19.12 2.39 3.49
CA GLU A 83 19.41 3.70 2.91
C GLU A 83 18.13 4.42 2.49
N ILE A 84 17.19 3.68 1.88
CA ILE A 84 15.86 4.16 1.51
C ILE A 84 15.11 4.62 2.77
N GLU A 85 15.09 3.82 3.82
CA GLU A 85 14.42 4.16 5.08
C GLU A 85 15.00 5.41 5.73
N ASN A 86 16.33 5.52 5.80
CA ASN A 86 17.00 6.71 6.32
C ASN A 86 16.67 7.96 5.50
N TYR A 87 16.66 7.82 4.17
CA TYR A 87 16.31 8.90 3.26
C TYR A 87 14.86 9.35 3.43
N MET A 88 13.92 8.41 3.51
CA MET A 88 12.51 8.73 3.72
C MET A 88 12.30 9.39 5.08
N ALA A 89 12.97 8.90 6.13
CA ALA A 89 12.93 9.49 7.46
C ALA A 89 13.45 10.94 7.49
N SER A 90 14.52 11.25 6.73
CA SER A 90 15.03 12.63 6.64
C SER A 90 14.06 13.60 5.95
N HIS A 91 13.04 13.08 5.26
CA HIS A 91 11.95 13.84 4.64
C HIS A 91 10.64 13.76 5.45
N ASN A 92 10.71 13.38 6.73
CA ASN A 92 9.56 13.17 7.62
C ASN A 92 8.59 12.08 7.16
N ILE A 93 9.05 11.12 6.35
CA ILE A 93 8.26 9.96 5.92
C ILE A 93 8.74 8.75 6.72
N ILE A 94 7.96 8.39 7.73
CA ILE A 94 8.31 7.34 8.69
C ILE A 94 7.92 5.97 8.14
N ARG A 95 8.79 4.98 8.32
CA ARG A 95 8.49 3.58 7.99
C ARG A 95 7.30 3.09 8.83
N LEU A 96 6.27 2.60 8.14
CA LEU A 96 5.22 1.80 8.76
C LEU A 96 5.61 0.32 8.71
N ASN A 97 5.65 -0.34 9.86
CA ASN A 97 5.74 -1.79 9.92
C ASN A 97 4.34 -2.38 9.69
N TYR A 98 4.21 -3.28 8.72
CA TYR A 98 2.97 -3.97 8.40
C TYR A 98 3.24 -5.43 8.07
N LEU A 99 2.24 -6.28 8.30
CA LEU A 99 2.21 -7.68 7.91
C LEU A 99 0.82 -8.00 7.34
N PRO A 100 0.70 -8.96 6.42
CA PRO A 100 -0.60 -9.49 6.02
C PRO A 100 -1.33 -10.06 7.24
N ASP A 101 -2.56 -9.63 7.45
CA ASP A 101 -3.49 -10.26 8.38
C ASP A 101 -4.41 -11.19 7.59
N PHE A 102 -4.60 -12.41 8.10
CA PHE A 102 -5.48 -13.42 7.52
C PHE A 102 -6.82 -13.50 8.27
N HIS A 103 -6.98 -12.72 9.33
CA HIS A 103 -8.22 -12.59 10.08
C HIS A 103 -8.98 -11.34 9.61
N GLY A 104 -10.26 -11.53 9.34
CA GLY A 104 -11.18 -10.42 9.11
C GLY A 104 -11.79 -9.91 10.41
N SER A 105 -12.90 -9.19 10.26
CA SER A 105 -13.76 -8.84 11.40
C SER A 105 -14.12 -10.09 12.20
N THR A 106 -13.86 -10.06 13.51
CA THR A 106 -14.18 -11.13 14.45
C THR A 106 -15.02 -10.56 15.59
N ILE A 107 -16.15 -11.20 15.90
CA ILE A 107 -16.98 -10.83 17.06
C ILE A 107 -16.31 -11.38 18.32
N LEU A 108 -15.83 -10.50 19.19
CA LEU A 108 -15.16 -10.89 20.45
C LEU A 108 -16.15 -11.37 21.53
N GLY A 109 -17.42 -10.98 21.42
CA GLY A 109 -18.49 -11.42 22.31
C GLY A 109 -19.83 -10.80 21.92
N ASP A 110 -20.90 -11.59 22.09
CA ASP A 110 -22.28 -11.12 21.96
C ASP A 110 -22.85 -10.84 23.37
N PHE A 111 -22.84 -9.57 23.78
CA PHE A 111 -23.33 -9.16 25.10
C PHE A 111 -24.85 -8.93 25.12
N THR A 112 -25.56 -9.17 24.01
CA THR A 112 -27.00 -8.91 23.91
C THR A 112 -27.86 -9.97 24.61
N SER A 113 -27.30 -11.14 24.91
CA SER A 113 -28.01 -12.27 25.54
C SER A 113 -27.94 -12.30 27.08
N SER A 114 -27.21 -11.36 27.71
CA SER A 114 -27.05 -11.27 29.17
C SER A 114 -28.32 -10.82 29.90
N ASN A 115 -29.28 -10.18 29.19
CA ASN A 115 -30.43 -9.52 29.83
C ASN A 115 -31.75 -10.30 29.74
N GLN A 116 -31.77 -11.49 29.11
CA GLN A 116 -33.00 -12.30 28.99
C GLN A 116 -33.20 -13.35 30.09
N ARG A 117 -32.22 -13.59 30.97
CA ARG A 117 -32.35 -14.60 32.05
C ARG A 117 -32.95 -14.07 33.37
N GLN A 118 -33.25 -12.77 33.49
CA GLN A 118 -33.87 -12.20 34.70
C GLN A 118 -35.39 -11.97 34.62
N LEU A 119 -36.03 -12.18 33.47
CA LEU A 119 -37.47 -11.88 33.27
C LEU A 119 -38.38 -13.12 33.25
N SER A 120 -37.87 -14.33 33.52
CA SER A 120 -38.67 -15.57 33.53
C SER A 120 -39.07 -16.06 34.94
N HIS A 121 -38.94 -15.21 35.97
CA HIS A 121 -39.31 -15.54 37.36
C HIS A 121 -40.21 -14.50 38.04
N LEU A 122 -40.97 -13.74 37.26
CA LEU A 122 -42.16 -12.99 37.71
C LEU A 122 -43.37 -13.46 36.93
#